data_AF-A0A935VQS6-F1
#
_entry.id   AF-A0A935VQS6-F1
#
_cell.length_a   1.000
_cell.length_b   1.000
_cell.length_c   1.000
_cell.angle_alpha   90.00
_cell.angle_beta   90.00
_cell.angle_gamma   90.00
#
_symmetry.space_group_name_H-M   'P 1'
#
loop_
_entity.id
_entity.type
_entity.pdbx_description
1 polymer ?
#
loop_
_entity_poly.entity_id
_entity_poly.type
_entity_poly.pdbx_seq_one_letter_code
_entity_poly.pdbx_strand_id
1 'polypeptide(L)'
;MICLILRSEKVLTPVTSSFRQPGGTKQSVGTIAATLGYSRQYVYKQPKDAAKQLAKQAAVKQLVDNQRKLLPRVGTRKIYYLIKEDLKQQNLKFGRDKLFALMQYYGLQIKPRRRYVQTTMSKHWLRKWPNIIKGKTVKQPDEVWVSDITYLKTQQGNCYLNMITDMYSRKIVGYAVDDTMETESMIKALHMATGQRRNKKYTNYPSF
;
A
#
# COMPACT_ATOMS: atom_id res chain seq x y z
N MET A 1 -12.09 36.86 8.33
CA MET A 1 -12.37 36.31 6.99
C MET A 1 -12.99 34.93 7.18
N ILE A 2 -14.33 34.89 7.13
CA ILE A 2 -15.17 33.74 7.48
C ILE A 2 -15.27 32.84 6.25
N CYS A 3 -14.79 31.59 6.35
CA CYS A 3 -15.05 30.57 5.34
C CYS A 3 -15.34 29.23 6.03
N LEU A 4 -16.39 29.21 6.85
CA LEU A 4 -17.02 27.97 7.28
C LEU A 4 -17.98 27.52 6.17
N ILE A 5 -17.44 26.78 5.19
CA ILE A 5 -18.23 25.97 4.27
C ILE A 5 -18.81 24.81 5.10
N LEU A 6 -19.92 25.09 5.79
CA LEU A 6 -20.80 24.05 6.31
C LEU A 6 -21.57 23.46 5.13
N ARG A 7 -20.94 22.46 4.49
CA ARG A 7 -21.58 21.62 3.49
C ARG A 7 -22.71 20.82 4.18
N SER A 8 -23.91 21.39 4.17
CA SER A 8 -25.22 20.73 4.02
C SER A 8 -25.32 19.24 4.43
N GLU A 9 -25.16 18.92 5.72
CA GLU A 9 -25.64 17.67 6.34
C GLU A 9 -26.63 17.94 7.49
N LYS A 10 -27.41 19.03 7.38
CA LYS A 10 -28.60 19.17 8.23
C LYS A 10 -29.72 18.37 7.59
N VAL A 11 -29.83 17.10 7.98
CA VAL A 11 -31.07 16.34 7.82
C VAL A 11 -32.17 17.19 8.44
N LEU A 12 -33.08 17.74 7.63
CA LEU A 12 -34.38 18.21 8.11
C LEU A 12 -35.13 16.98 8.57
N THR A 13 -34.75 16.45 9.73
CA THR A 13 -35.65 15.55 10.46
C THR A 13 -36.89 16.38 10.77
N PRO A 14 -38.08 15.77 10.74
CA PRO A 14 -39.27 16.46 11.18
C PRO A 14 -39.20 16.63 12.71
N VAL A 15 -38.35 17.53 13.20
CA VAL A 15 -38.58 18.29 14.44
C VAL A 15 -39.66 19.35 14.18
N THR A 16 -40.56 19.07 13.24
CA THR A 16 -41.58 19.99 12.73
C THR A 16 -42.88 19.88 13.51
N SER A 17 -43.03 18.86 14.37
CA SER A 17 -44.14 18.84 15.33
C SER A 17 -44.00 19.92 16.42
N SER A 18 -42.80 20.46 16.64
CA SER A 18 -42.52 21.32 17.79
C SER A 18 -41.54 22.49 17.57
N PHE A 19 -41.12 22.82 16.33
CA PHE A 19 -40.25 23.99 16.12
C PHE A 19 -40.99 25.28 16.51
N ARG A 20 -40.77 25.71 17.74
CA ARG A 20 -41.33 26.91 18.37
C ARG A 20 -40.14 27.84 18.59
N GLN A 21 -40.14 29.01 17.95
CA GLN A 21 -39.22 30.05 18.41
C GLN A 21 -39.59 30.41 19.85
N PRO A 22 -38.64 30.68 20.76
CA PRO A 22 -38.98 31.12 22.11
C PRO A 22 -39.82 32.42 22.01
N GLY A 23 -41.12 32.32 22.31
CA GLY A 23 -42.10 33.41 22.15
C GLY A 23 -42.91 33.44 20.84
N GLY A 24 -42.70 32.52 19.89
CA GLY A 24 -43.29 32.57 18.55
C GLY A 24 -44.49 31.62 18.30
N THR A 25 -45.30 31.97 17.29
CA THR A 25 -46.44 31.19 16.77
C THR A 25 -46.01 29.88 16.10
N LYS A 26 -46.88 28.86 16.11
CA LYS A 26 -46.63 27.55 15.51
C LYS A 26 -46.53 27.69 13.98
N GLN A 27 -45.37 27.41 13.42
CA GLN A 27 -45.11 27.50 11.98
C GLN A 27 -45.48 26.19 11.27
N SER A 28 -46.06 26.28 10.07
CA SER A 28 -46.40 25.09 9.29
C SER A 28 -45.16 24.49 8.63
N VAL A 29 -45.14 23.17 8.42
CA VAL A 29 -44.05 22.48 7.68
C VAL A 29 -43.87 23.07 6.27
N GLY A 30 -44.96 23.54 5.66
CA GLY A 30 -44.92 24.22 4.37
C GLY A 30 -44.16 25.55 4.43
N THR A 31 -44.40 26.34 5.48
CA THR A 31 -43.72 27.64 5.68
C THR A 31 -42.23 27.46 5.90
N ILE A 32 -41.84 26.47 6.72
CA ILE A 32 -40.43 26.14 6.98
C ILE A 32 -39.74 25.63 5.71
N ALA A 33 -40.39 24.71 4.99
CA ALA A 33 -39.84 24.18 3.74
C ALA A 33 -39.65 25.28 2.69
N ALA A 34 -40.66 26.15 2.51
CA ALA A 34 -40.60 27.27 1.56
C ALA A 34 -39.50 28.27 1.91
N THR A 35 -39.31 28.59 3.19
CA THR A 35 -38.22 29.48 3.66
C THR A 35 -36.84 28.93 3.32
N LEU A 36 -36.69 27.60 3.31
CA LEU A 36 -35.45 26.90 2.96
C LEU A 36 -35.35 26.55 1.46
N GLY A 37 -36.32 26.95 0.64
CA GLY A 37 -36.35 26.65 -0.81
C GLY A 37 -36.71 25.21 -1.17
N TYR A 38 -37.32 24.45 -0.25
CA TYR A 38 -37.74 23.06 -0.46
C TYR A 38 -39.25 22.91 -0.58
N SER A 39 -39.70 21.88 -1.30
CA SER A 39 -41.12 21.51 -1.32
C SER A 39 -41.52 20.78 -0.04
N ARG A 40 -42.78 20.93 0.38
CA ARG A 40 -43.33 20.19 1.53
C ARG A 40 -43.20 18.67 1.36
N GLN A 41 -43.39 18.16 0.14
CA GLN A 41 -43.24 16.75 -0.18
C GLN A 41 -41.81 16.24 0.04
N TYR A 42 -40.80 17.05 -0.30
CA TYR A 42 -39.40 16.71 -0.08
C TYR A 42 -39.09 16.47 1.41
N VAL A 43 -39.60 17.33 2.29
CA VAL A 43 -39.40 17.21 3.75
C VAL A 43 -39.98 15.91 4.31
N TYR A 44 -41.17 15.49 3.86
CA TYR A 44 -41.76 14.22 4.30
C TYR A 44 -41.10 12.99 3.67
N LYS A 45 -40.55 13.13 2.46
CA LYS A 45 -39.88 12.03 1.75
C LYS A 45 -38.50 11.70 2.33
N GLN A 46 -37.78 12.72 2.80
CA GLN A 46 -36.45 12.62 3.41
C GLN A 46 -36.29 11.48 4.44
N PRO A 47 -37.08 11.38 5.52
CA PRO A 47 -36.90 10.32 6.52
C PRO A 47 -37.11 8.91 5.94
N LYS A 48 -38.06 8.76 5.01
CA LYS A 48 -38.33 7.49 4.34
C LYS A 48 -37.17 7.06 3.43
N ASP A 49 -36.63 8.00 2.67
CA ASP A 49 -35.48 7.76 1.79
C ASP A 49 -34.20 7.48 2.61
N ALA A 50 -34.00 8.19 3.72
CA ALA A 50 -32.87 7.97 4.63
C ALA A 50 -32.91 6.57 5.25
N ALA A 51 -34.08 6.13 5.76
CA ALA A 51 -34.27 4.80 6.29
C ALA A 51 -34.00 3.70 5.25
N LYS A 52 -34.49 3.90 4.01
CA LYS A 52 -34.24 2.98 2.90
C LYS A 52 -32.75 2.90 2.54
N GLN A 53 -32.06 4.04 2.54
CA GLN A 53 -30.64 4.10 2.24
C GLN A 53 -29.80 3.45 3.35
N LEU A 54 -30.17 3.64 4.61
CA LEU A 54 -29.52 3.00 5.76
C LEU A 54 -29.67 1.47 5.71
N ALA A 55 -30.89 0.98 5.45
CA ALA A 55 -31.15 -0.46 5.30
C ALA A 55 -30.31 -1.08 4.16
N LYS A 56 -30.21 -0.36 3.03
CA LYS A 56 -29.38 -0.78 1.89
C LYS A 56 -27.89 -0.81 2.26
N GLN A 57 -27.39 0.20 2.95
CA GLN A 57 -26.00 0.25 3.41
C GLN A 57 -25.69 -0.87 4.41
N ALA A 58 -26.63 -1.18 5.32
CA ALA A 58 -26.50 -2.27 6.27
C ALA A 58 -26.41 -3.64 5.58
N ALA A 59 -27.28 -3.90 4.59
CA ALA A 59 -27.25 -5.14 3.81
C ALA A 59 -25.92 -5.32 3.06
N VAL A 60 -25.43 -4.26 2.39
CA VAL A 60 -24.12 -4.30 1.72
C VAL A 60 -22.98 -4.52 2.71
N LYS A 61 -23.04 -3.88 3.90
CA LYS A 61 -22.04 -4.07 4.95
C LYS A 61 -22.00 -5.54 5.42
N GLN A 62 -23.13 -6.20 5.58
CA GLN A 62 -23.17 -7.62 5.94
C GLN A 62 -22.48 -8.50 4.89
N LEU A 63 -22.70 -8.25 3.60
CA LEU A 63 -22.00 -8.97 2.53
C LEU A 63 -20.48 -8.78 2.62
N VAL A 64 -20.03 -7.55 2.85
CA VAL A 64 -18.61 -7.24 3.08
C VAL A 64 -18.05 -7.99 4.29
N ASP A 65 -18.78 -7.98 5.41
CA ASP A 65 -18.34 -8.61 6.67
C ASP A 65 -18.24 -10.14 6.49
N ASN A 66 -19.17 -10.76 5.78
CA ASN A 66 -19.11 -12.18 5.45
C ASN A 66 -17.87 -12.53 4.62
N GLN A 67 -17.54 -11.72 3.60
CA GLN A 67 -16.31 -11.89 2.83
C GLN A 67 -15.06 -11.69 3.68
N ARG A 68 -15.09 -10.79 4.67
CA ARG A 68 -13.95 -10.52 5.56
C ARG A 68 -13.75 -11.55 6.65
N LYS A 69 -14.79 -12.29 7.05
CA LYS A 69 -14.63 -13.46 7.92
C LYS A 69 -13.75 -14.52 7.25
N LEU A 70 -13.93 -14.73 5.96
CA LEU A 70 -13.12 -15.66 5.16
C LEU A 70 -11.76 -15.08 4.78
N LEU A 71 -11.74 -13.80 4.37
CA LEU A 71 -10.55 -13.11 3.85
C LEU A 71 -10.32 -11.77 4.58
N PRO A 72 -9.74 -11.77 5.79
CA PRO A 72 -9.65 -10.58 6.65
C PRO A 72 -8.93 -9.37 6.02
N ARG A 73 -8.04 -9.62 5.05
CA ARG A 73 -7.20 -8.59 4.42
C ARG A 73 -7.53 -8.33 2.95
N VAL A 74 -8.70 -8.74 2.46
CA VAL A 74 -9.07 -8.50 1.06
C VAL A 74 -9.44 -7.02 0.80
N GLY A 75 -8.82 -6.42 -0.21
CA GLY A 75 -9.05 -5.02 -0.57
C GLY A 75 -10.44 -4.75 -1.14
N THR A 76 -10.95 -3.53 -0.95
CA THR A 76 -12.31 -3.11 -1.35
C THR A 76 -12.62 -3.35 -2.82
N ARG A 77 -11.64 -3.14 -3.72
CA ARG A 77 -11.82 -3.39 -5.16
C ARG A 77 -12.11 -4.87 -5.44
N LYS A 78 -11.40 -5.79 -4.78
CA LYS A 78 -11.62 -7.23 -4.94
C LYS A 78 -12.93 -7.65 -4.28
N ILE A 79 -13.25 -7.10 -3.09
CA ILE A 79 -14.55 -7.31 -2.45
C ILE A 79 -15.71 -6.96 -3.38
N TYR A 80 -15.65 -5.82 -4.08
CA TYR A 80 -16.70 -5.42 -5.02
C TYR A 80 -17.00 -6.49 -6.09
N TYR A 81 -15.96 -7.15 -6.61
CA TYR A 81 -16.16 -8.25 -7.56
C TYR A 81 -16.75 -9.50 -6.89
N LEU A 82 -16.32 -9.82 -5.67
CA LEU A 82 -16.81 -10.98 -4.93
C LEU A 82 -18.30 -10.86 -4.58
N ILE A 83 -18.75 -9.68 -4.14
CA ILE A 83 -20.15 -9.45 -3.76
C ILE A 83 -21.04 -9.05 -4.95
N LYS A 84 -20.50 -8.96 -6.17
CA LYS A 84 -21.22 -8.42 -7.33
C LYS A 84 -22.47 -9.22 -7.67
N GLU A 85 -22.37 -10.55 -7.60
CA GLU A 85 -23.51 -11.43 -7.88
C GLU A 85 -24.54 -11.39 -6.73
N ASP A 86 -24.09 -11.37 -5.47
CA ASP A 86 -24.98 -11.19 -4.31
C ASP A 86 -25.78 -9.87 -4.39
N LEU A 87 -25.13 -8.79 -4.82
CA LEU A 87 -25.78 -7.50 -5.04
C LEU A 87 -26.88 -7.57 -6.11
N LYS A 88 -26.67 -8.35 -7.18
CA LYS A 88 -27.69 -8.55 -8.22
C LYS A 88 -28.84 -9.41 -7.70
N GLN A 89 -28.54 -10.51 -7.01
CA GLN A 89 -29.54 -11.41 -6.44
C GLN A 89 -30.46 -10.70 -5.44
N GLN A 90 -29.90 -9.81 -4.62
CA GLN A 90 -30.65 -9.00 -3.66
C GLN A 90 -31.25 -7.72 -4.27
N ASN A 91 -31.12 -7.52 -5.60
CA ASN A 91 -31.56 -6.31 -6.33
C ASN A 91 -31.03 -4.98 -5.71
N LEU A 92 -29.83 -5.03 -5.13
CA LEU A 92 -29.18 -3.89 -4.50
C LEU A 92 -28.31 -3.14 -5.51
N LYS A 93 -28.83 -2.03 -6.05
CA LYS A 93 -28.04 -1.13 -6.92
C LYS A 93 -26.94 -0.40 -6.15
N PHE A 94 -25.75 -0.99 -6.02
CA PHE A 94 -24.61 -0.39 -5.32
C PHE A 94 -23.37 -0.35 -6.21
N GLY A 95 -22.86 0.84 -6.48
CA GLY A 95 -21.70 1.04 -7.35
C GLY A 95 -20.38 0.92 -6.60
N ARG A 96 -19.28 0.74 -7.36
CA ARG A 96 -17.90 0.66 -6.82
C ARG A 96 -17.58 1.85 -5.90
N ASP A 97 -17.79 3.07 -6.35
CA ASP A 97 -17.37 4.26 -5.60
C ASP A 97 -18.21 4.47 -4.34
N LYS A 98 -19.50 4.11 -4.39
CA LYS A 98 -20.36 4.07 -3.20
C LYS A 98 -19.85 3.04 -2.19
N LEU A 99 -19.32 1.91 -2.64
CA LEU A 99 -18.68 0.93 -1.74
C LEU A 99 -17.42 1.51 -1.11
N PHE A 100 -16.57 2.21 -1.86
CA PHE A 100 -15.42 2.89 -1.26
C PHE A 100 -15.82 3.92 -0.21
N ALA A 101 -16.84 4.74 -0.48
CA ALA A 101 -17.36 5.72 0.48
C ALA A 101 -17.96 5.05 1.72
N LEU A 102 -18.74 3.98 1.55
CA LEU A 102 -19.30 3.19 2.65
C LEU A 102 -18.18 2.58 3.52
N MET A 103 -17.18 1.98 2.88
CA MET A 103 -16.04 1.38 3.58
C MET A 103 -15.22 2.44 4.33
N GLN A 104 -15.10 3.65 3.79
CA GLN A 104 -14.47 4.77 4.48
C GLN A 104 -15.28 5.22 5.69
N TYR A 105 -16.60 5.37 5.53
CA TYR A 105 -17.52 5.78 6.61
C TYR A 105 -17.45 4.83 7.81
N TYR A 106 -17.42 3.51 7.57
CA TYR A 106 -17.28 2.52 8.64
C TYR A 106 -15.83 2.25 9.09
N GLY A 107 -14.84 2.99 8.60
CA GLY A 107 -13.42 2.77 8.95
C GLY A 107 -12.88 1.41 8.50
N LEU A 108 -13.51 0.79 7.51
CA LEU A 108 -13.19 -0.55 7.02
C LEU A 108 -12.05 -0.56 5.98
N GLN A 109 -11.40 0.56 5.68
CA GLN A 109 -10.31 0.58 4.71
C GLN A 109 -9.07 -0.18 5.24
N ILE A 110 -8.47 -1.00 4.37
CA ILE A 110 -7.25 -1.74 4.72
C ILE A 110 -6.04 -0.89 4.37
N LYS A 111 -5.18 -0.65 5.35
CA LYS A 111 -3.89 -0.01 5.12
C LYS A 111 -2.92 -1.04 4.51
N PRO A 112 -2.34 -0.80 3.33
CA PRO A 112 -1.36 -1.70 2.75
C PRO A 112 -0.15 -1.80 3.69
N ARG A 113 0.18 -3.01 4.14
CA ARG A 113 1.41 -3.25 4.90
C ARG A 113 2.56 -3.36 3.90
N ARG A 114 3.54 -2.46 3.97
CA ARG A 114 4.80 -2.64 3.25
C ARG A 114 5.47 -3.91 3.75
N ARG A 115 5.63 -4.91 2.88
CA ARG A 115 6.44 -6.09 3.14
C ARG A 115 7.74 -5.92 2.38
N TYR A 116 8.85 -5.85 3.11
CA TYR A 116 10.18 -5.98 2.51
C TYR A 116 10.48 -7.47 2.40
N VAL A 117 10.98 -7.90 1.25
CA VAL A 117 11.53 -9.24 1.10
C VAL A 117 12.85 -9.25 1.86
N GLN A 118 12.93 -10.04 2.93
CA GLN A 118 14.20 -10.29 3.61
C GLN A 118 14.91 -11.41 2.86
N THR A 119 15.91 -11.04 2.05
CA THR A 119 16.72 -12.00 1.28
C THR A 119 17.76 -12.71 2.16
N THR A 120 18.13 -12.12 3.30
CA THR A 120 19.20 -12.64 4.19
C THR A 120 18.67 -12.95 5.59
N MET A 121 18.85 -14.20 6.04
CA MET A 121 18.54 -14.61 7.42
C MET A 121 19.72 -14.31 8.35
N SER A 122 19.92 -13.06 8.76
CA SER A 122 21.04 -12.71 9.67
C SER A 122 20.90 -13.28 11.10
N LYS A 123 19.74 -13.85 11.45
CA LYS A 123 19.46 -14.51 12.73
C LYS A 123 19.64 -16.04 12.68
N HIS A 124 20.54 -16.54 11.84
CA HIS A 124 20.89 -17.95 11.82
C HIS A 124 21.89 -18.29 12.94
N TRP A 125 21.98 -19.58 13.28
CA TRP A 125 22.91 -20.11 14.28
C TRP A 125 24.35 -20.28 13.77
N LEU A 126 24.57 -20.17 12.45
CA LEU A 126 25.90 -20.31 11.84
C LEU A 126 26.87 -19.20 12.27
N ARG A 127 28.17 -19.51 12.23
CA ARG A 127 29.27 -18.57 12.53
C ARG A 127 29.17 -17.33 11.64
N LYS A 128 29.25 -16.16 12.26
CA LYS A 128 29.32 -14.86 11.59
C LYS A 128 30.74 -14.34 11.68
N TRP A 129 31.30 -13.94 10.55
CA TRP A 129 32.62 -13.34 10.51
C TRP A 129 32.52 -11.85 10.91
N PRO A 130 33.42 -11.35 11.78
CA PRO A 130 33.39 -9.95 12.17
C PRO A 130 33.71 -9.07 10.95
N ASN A 131 33.02 -7.94 10.85
CA ASN A 131 33.29 -6.97 9.81
C ASN A 131 34.59 -6.21 10.12
N ILE A 132 35.71 -6.69 9.57
CA ILE A 132 37.06 -6.12 9.78
C ILE A 132 37.28 -4.74 9.15
N ILE A 133 36.39 -4.30 8.26
CA ILE A 133 36.45 -2.95 7.65
C ILE A 133 35.68 -1.90 8.48
N LYS A 134 34.92 -2.31 9.50
CA LYS A 134 34.14 -1.40 10.34
C LYS A 134 35.08 -0.42 11.05
N GLY A 135 34.87 0.88 10.83
CA GLY A 135 35.67 1.95 11.43
C GLY A 135 37.01 2.24 10.73
N LYS A 136 37.31 1.56 9.61
CA LYS A 136 38.49 1.86 8.78
C LYS A 136 38.10 2.78 7.63
N THR A 137 38.99 3.71 7.30
CA THR A 137 38.85 4.58 6.12
C THR A 137 39.69 4.01 5.00
N VAL A 138 39.06 3.70 3.86
CA VAL A 138 39.73 3.25 2.64
C VAL A 138 40.38 4.46 1.97
N LYS A 139 41.69 4.44 1.73
CA LYS A 139 42.46 5.62 1.30
C LYS A 139 42.89 5.58 -0.17
N GLN A 140 42.86 4.41 -0.79
CA GLN A 140 43.32 4.23 -2.17
C GLN A 140 42.56 3.11 -2.89
N PRO A 141 42.56 3.09 -4.23
CA PRO A 141 42.04 1.96 -5.00
C PRO A 141 42.76 0.65 -4.66
N ASP A 142 42.07 -0.47 -4.85
CA ASP A 142 42.55 -1.84 -4.66
C ASP A 142 42.87 -2.21 -3.20
N GLU A 143 42.39 -1.44 -2.22
CA GLU A 143 42.54 -1.71 -0.78
C GLU A 143 41.38 -2.57 -0.23
N VAL A 144 40.14 -2.27 -0.63
CA VAL A 144 38.95 -3.03 -0.24
C VAL A 144 38.05 -3.20 -1.45
N TRP A 145 37.70 -4.44 -1.75
CA TRP A 145 36.68 -4.79 -2.74
C TRP A 145 35.41 -5.27 -2.05
N VAL A 146 34.27 -4.94 -2.65
CA VAL A 146 32.94 -5.37 -2.22
C VAL A 146 32.32 -6.18 -3.36
N SER A 147 31.89 -7.40 -3.06
CA SER A 147 31.16 -8.23 -4.01
C SER A 147 29.66 -8.12 -3.79
N ASP A 148 28.89 -8.09 -4.87
CA ASP A 148 27.44 -8.20 -4.86
C ASP A 148 26.96 -9.20 -5.93
N ILE A 149 25.81 -9.83 -5.68
CA ILE A 149 25.14 -10.72 -6.64
C ILE A 149 23.71 -10.23 -6.81
N THR A 150 23.35 -9.88 -8.05
CA THR A 150 22.02 -9.36 -8.38
C THR A 150 21.41 -10.17 -9.53
N TYR A 151 20.09 -10.34 -9.52
CA TYR A 151 19.37 -11.00 -10.61
C TYR A 151 19.06 -10.00 -11.74
N LEU A 152 19.27 -10.43 -12.98
CA LEU A 152 18.86 -9.74 -14.18
C LEU A 152 17.69 -10.49 -14.80
N LYS A 153 16.55 -9.81 -14.94
CA LYS A 153 15.38 -10.39 -15.59
C LYS A 153 15.51 -10.21 -17.11
N THR A 154 15.52 -11.31 -17.85
CA THR A 154 15.55 -11.34 -19.31
C THR A 154 14.24 -11.89 -19.88
N GLN A 155 14.10 -11.89 -21.21
CA GLN A 155 12.93 -12.49 -21.88
C GLN A 155 12.95 -14.03 -21.80
N GLN A 156 14.13 -14.63 -21.65
CA GLN A 156 14.34 -16.09 -21.65
C GLN A 156 14.42 -16.68 -20.23
N GLY A 157 14.54 -15.84 -19.19
CA GLY A 157 14.65 -16.30 -17.81
C GLY A 157 15.22 -15.24 -16.88
N ASN A 158 15.76 -15.68 -15.74
CA ASN A 158 16.55 -14.83 -14.87
C ASN A 158 18.02 -15.26 -14.98
N CYS A 159 18.91 -14.30 -15.20
CA CYS A 159 20.36 -14.50 -15.12
C CYS A 159 20.87 -13.89 -13.81
N TYR A 160 22.05 -14.30 -13.38
CA TYR A 160 22.72 -13.82 -12.17
C TYR A 160 23.97 -13.05 -12.56
N LEU A 161 24.04 -11.79 -12.13
CA LEU A 161 25.17 -10.90 -12.32
C LEU A 161 25.99 -10.86 -11.03
N ASN A 162 27.21 -11.38 -11.10
CA ASN A 162 28.23 -11.27 -10.07
C ASN A 162 29.08 -10.04 -10.35
N MET A 163 29.23 -9.16 -9.36
CA MET A 163 29.98 -7.91 -9.49
C MET A 163 30.97 -7.74 -8.36
N ILE A 164 32.16 -7.27 -8.69
CA ILE A 164 33.19 -6.86 -7.73
C ILE A 164 33.48 -5.38 -7.95
N THR A 165 33.23 -4.59 -6.91
CA THR A 165 33.37 -3.14 -6.92
C THR A 165 34.50 -2.71 -5.98
N ASP A 166 35.37 -1.83 -6.46
CA ASP A 166 36.37 -1.18 -5.61
C ASP A 166 35.71 -0.15 -4.69
N MET A 167 35.93 -0.29 -3.37
CA MET A 167 35.23 0.53 -2.37
C MET A 167 35.63 2.01 -2.43
N TYR A 168 36.87 2.31 -2.83
CA TYR A 168 37.39 3.67 -2.92
C TYR A 168 36.92 4.38 -4.21
N SER A 169 37.25 3.81 -5.37
CA SER A 169 36.97 4.41 -6.67
C SER A 169 35.54 4.20 -7.17
N ARG A 170 34.78 3.29 -6.54
CA ARG A 170 33.44 2.83 -6.99
C ARG A 170 33.43 2.18 -8.38
N LYS A 171 34.60 1.89 -8.95
CA LYS A 171 34.73 1.21 -10.22
C LYS A 171 34.37 -0.27 -10.07
N ILE A 172 33.60 -0.80 -11.01
CA ILE A 172 33.43 -2.24 -11.18
C ILE A 172 34.73 -2.78 -11.78
N VAL A 173 35.46 -3.58 -11.01
CA VAL A 173 36.77 -4.12 -11.40
C VAL A 173 36.68 -5.53 -11.97
N GLY A 174 35.59 -6.24 -11.67
CA GLY A 174 35.31 -7.55 -12.24
C GLY A 174 33.81 -7.83 -12.25
N TYR A 175 33.36 -8.57 -13.26
CA TYR A 175 31.98 -9.00 -13.36
C TYR A 175 31.87 -10.29 -14.16
N ALA A 176 30.80 -11.03 -13.94
CA ALA A 176 30.42 -12.20 -14.72
C ALA A 176 28.90 -12.36 -14.68
N VAL A 177 28.31 -12.84 -15.78
CA VAL A 177 26.89 -13.16 -15.87
C VAL A 177 26.77 -14.63 -16.16
N ASP A 178 25.88 -15.31 -15.44
CA ASP A 178 25.61 -16.74 -15.64
C ASP A 178 24.13 -17.04 -15.41
N ASP A 179 23.68 -18.20 -15.88
CA ASP A 179 22.29 -18.65 -15.68
C ASP A 179 22.10 -19.34 -14.33
N THR A 180 23.20 -19.66 -13.63
CA THR A 180 23.22 -20.25 -12.30
C THR A 180 23.87 -19.32 -11.27
N MET A 181 23.60 -19.55 -9.98
CA MET A 181 24.25 -18.84 -8.87
C MET A 181 25.53 -19.57 -8.40
N GLU A 182 26.16 -20.32 -9.30
CA GLU A 182 27.31 -21.16 -8.95
C GLU A 182 28.59 -20.34 -8.76
N THR A 183 29.49 -20.88 -7.96
CA THR A 183 30.74 -20.22 -7.57
C THR A 183 31.64 -19.95 -8.77
N GLU A 184 31.53 -20.72 -9.86
CA GLU A 184 32.37 -20.56 -11.06
C GLU A 184 32.27 -19.16 -11.66
N SER A 185 31.06 -18.59 -11.72
CA SER A 185 30.85 -17.24 -12.23
C SER A 185 31.48 -16.18 -11.31
N MET A 186 31.40 -16.38 -9.99
CA MET A 186 32.09 -15.50 -9.04
C MET A 186 33.61 -15.58 -9.17
N ILE A 187 34.18 -16.77 -9.40
CA ILE A 187 35.61 -16.96 -9.63
C ILE A 187 36.06 -16.23 -10.91
N LYS A 188 35.28 -16.31 -11.99
CA LYS A 188 35.55 -15.55 -13.24
C LYS A 188 35.60 -14.04 -12.97
N ALA A 189 34.63 -13.51 -12.22
CA ALA A 189 34.61 -12.10 -11.84
C ALA A 189 35.84 -11.73 -10.98
N LEU A 190 36.25 -12.60 -10.07
CA LEU A 190 37.43 -12.40 -9.22
C LEU A 190 38.73 -12.41 -10.04
N HIS A 191 38.91 -13.36 -10.94
CA HIS A 191 40.06 -13.40 -11.85
C HIS A 191 40.15 -12.14 -12.73
N MET A 192 39.00 -11.65 -13.21
CA MET A 192 38.95 -10.38 -13.93
C MET A 192 39.42 -9.21 -13.06
N ALA A 193 38.94 -9.13 -11.82
CA ALA A 193 39.32 -8.07 -10.88
C ALA A 193 40.81 -8.12 -10.51
N THR A 194 41.37 -9.30 -10.24
CA THR A 194 42.79 -9.46 -9.91
C THR A 194 43.69 -9.16 -11.09
N GLY A 195 43.29 -9.51 -12.32
CA GLY A 195 44.04 -9.17 -13.53
C GLY A 195 44.10 -7.66 -13.83
N GLN A 196 43.07 -6.90 -13.44
CA GLN A 196 43.02 -5.45 -13.63
C GLN A 196 43.66 -4.64 -12.49
N ARG A 197 44.14 -5.31 -11.44
CA ARG A 197 44.67 -4.67 -10.23
C ARG A 197 45.95 -3.91 -10.55
N ARG A 198 45.97 -2.61 -10.22
CA ARG A 198 47.15 -1.74 -10.44
C ARG A 198 48.09 -1.77 -9.24
N ASN A 199 47.54 -1.94 -8.04
CA ASN A 199 48.31 -1.95 -6.81
C ASN A 199 48.73 -3.39 -6.43
N LYS A 200 49.98 -3.77 -6.71
CA LYS A 200 50.53 -5.10 -6.41
C LYS A 200 51.00 -5.30 -4.97
N LYS A 201 50.87 -4.29 -4.08
CA LYS A 201 51.37 -4.39 -2.69
C LYS A 201 50.80 -5.55 -1.87
N TYR A 202 49.68 -6.14 -2.29
CA TYR A 202 48.97 -7.20 -1.55
C TYR A 202 48.87 -8.51 -2.34
N THR A 203 49.85 -8.84 -3.19
CA THR A 203 49.87 -10.09 -4.00
C THR A 203 50.34 -11.33 -3.23
N ASN A 204 50.75 -11.21 -1.96
CA ASN A 204 51.37 -12.30 -1.21
C ASN A 204 50.38 -13.19 -0.42
N TYR A 205 49.08 -13.14 -0.74
CA TYR A 205 48.15 -14.14 -0.23
C TYR A 205 48.18 -15.35 -1.15
N PRO A 206 48.28 -16.58 -0.62
CA PRO A 206 48.21 -17.78 -1.45
C PRO A 206 46.92 -17.73 -2.27
N SER A 207 47.05 -17.95 -3.57
CA SER A 207 45.91 -18.16 -4.46
C SER A 207 45.05 -19.29 -3.88
N PHE A 208 43.74 -19.03 -3.79
CA PHE A 208 42.74 -20.00 -3.33
C PHE A 208 42.70 -21.26 -4.18
#